data_AF-A0AAZ1XV31-F1
#
_entry.id   AF-A0AAZ1XV31-F1
#
_cell.length_a   1.000
_cell.length_b   1.000
_cell.length_c   1.000
_cell.angle_alpha   90.00
_cell.angle_beta   90.00
_cell.angle_gamma   90.00
#
_symmetry.space_group_name_H-M   'P 1'
#
loop_
_entity.id
_entity.type
_entity.pdbx_description
1 polymer ?
#
loop_
_entity_poly.entity_id
_entity_poly.type
_entity_poly.pdbx_seq_one_letter_code
_entity_poly.pdbx_strand_id
1 'polypeptide(L)'
;MTTSKIKLSLNILDCSIVIRNVTEQDEGRYRCLFNTYPEGSFIGRTCLQVYELHEPVVDVRESNSTEEWVVSCSATGRPAPTVTLSVSQQDLNFSQYNTVSVSNTNATFTVTTTAVLSGSCKHSTQVGCAARVLSAPHREVMVTIPEVQQTHDDDDDIPPRSL
;
A
#
# COMPACT_ATOMS: atom_id res chain seq x y z
N MET A 1 -9.69 -8.80 9.95
CA MET A 1 -10.43 -8.57 11.21
C MET A 1 -9.81 -7.38 11.93
N THR A 2 -10.31 -6.18 11.66
CA THR A 2 -9.77 -4.91 12.19
C THR A 2 -10.32 -4.71 13.61
N THR A 3 -9.45 -4.68 14.62
CA THR A 3 -9.87 -4.48 16.02
C THR A 3 -9.49 -3.06 16.41
N SER A 4 -10.44 -2.12 16.38
CA SER A 4 -10.20 -0.74 16.83
C SER A 4 -10.60 -0.61 18.30
N LYS A 5 -9.62 -0.40 19.20
CA LYS A 5 -9.87 -0.09 20.62
C LYS A 5 -9.82 1.42 20.81
N ILE A 6 -10.91 2.03 21.25
CA ILE A 6 -10.95 3.45 21.64
C ILE A 6 -10.74 3.51 23.16
N LYS A 7 -9.66 4.14 23.62
CA LYS A 7 -9.43 4.40 25.05
C LYS A 7 -9.59 5.89 25.32
N LEU A 8 -10.62 6.24 26.09
CA LEU A 8 -10.79 7.56 26.68
C LEU A 8 -10.26 7.50 28.11
N SER A 9 -9.20 8.24 28.43
CA SER A 9 -8.67 8.34 29.81
C SER A 9 -8.89 9.75 30.35
N LEU A 10 -9.65 9.84 31.44
CA LEU A 10 -9.75 11.01 32.32
C LEU A 10 -9.60 10.49 33.74
N ASN A 11 -8.59 10.96 34.47
CA ASN A 11 -8.29 10.53 35.83
C ASN A 11 -9.33 11.09 36.82
N ILE A 12 -10.41 10.34 37.06
CA ILE A 12 -10.98 9.99 38.40
C ILE A 12 -11.76 8.66 38.25
N LEU A 13 -11.09 7.52 38.01
CA LEU A 13 -11.63 6.16 37.73
C LEU A 13 -11.90 5.92 36.22
N ASP A 14 -11.12 5.02 35.61
CA ASP A 14 -11.09 4.69 34.17
C ASP A 14 -12.46 4.28 33.59
N CYS A 15 -13.24 5.27 33.15
CA CYS A 15 -14.45 5.04 32.36
C CYS A 15 -14.07 4.78 30.89
N SER A 16 -14.13 3.51 30.45
CA SER A 16 -13.87 3.14 29.05
C SER A 16 -15.14 2.68 28.34
N ILE A 17 -15.28 3.07 27.07
CA ILE A 17 -16.29 2.53 26.15
C ILE A 17 -15.59 1.64 25.13
N VAL A 18 -16.07 0.40 24.97
CA VAL A 18 -15.52 -0.55 24.01
C VAL A 18 -16.56 -0.82 22.93
N ILE A 19 -16.24 -0.44 21.70
CA ILE A 19 -17.03 -0.75 20.51
C ILE A 19 -16.35 -1.94 19.83
N ARG A 20 -17.10 -3.02 19.62
CA ARG A 20 -16.60 -4.25 18.97
C ARG A 20 -17.14 -4.33 17.56
N ASN A 21 -16.40 -4.99 16.67
CA ASN A 21 -16.79 -5.17 15.27
C ASN A 21 -17.13 -3.82 14.60
N VAL A 22 -16.26 -2.84 14.79
CA VAL A 22 -16.43 -1.47 14.28
C VAL A 22 -16.60 -1.53 12.76
N THR A 23 -17.65 -0.86 12.28
CA THR A 23 -17.98 -0.68 10.88
C THR A 23 -17.78 0.77 10.46
N GLU A 24 -17.77 1.05 9.16
CA GLU A 24 -17.68 2.43 8.66
C GLU A 24 -18.81 3.34 9.17
N GLN A 25 -19.98 2.77 9.50
CA GLN A 25 -21.13 3.51 10.03
C GLN A 25 -20.93 3.99 11.46
N ASP A 26 -19.99 3.39 12.19
CA ASP A 26 -19.63 3.81 13.55
C ASP A 26 -18.67 5.01 13.54
N GLU A 27 -18.08 5.36 12.39
CA GLU A 27 -17.22 6.54 12.28
C GLU A 27 -17.98 7.80 12.69
N GLY A 28 -17.41 8.57 13.61
CA GLY A 28 -18.10 9.75 14.11
C GLY A 28 -17.51 10.33 15.38
N ARG A 29 -18.16 11.42 15.82
CA ARG A 29 -17.76 12.16 17.02
C ARG A 29 -18.62 11.73 18.21
N TYR A 30 -18.02 10.96 19.11
CA TYR A 30 -18.67 10.51 20.33
C TYR A 30 -18.54 11.56 21.43
N ARG A 31 -19.63 11.74 22.18
CA ARG A 31 -19.71 12.62 23.35
C ARG A 31 -19.94 11.76 24.59
N CYS A 32 -19.09 11.92 25.58
CA CYS A 32 -19.23 11.26 26.87
C CYS A 32 -19.62 12.32 27.89
N LEU A 33 -20.72 12.09 28.61
CA LEU A 33 -21.16 12.92 29.72
C LEU A 33 -20.85 12.19 31.02
N PHE A 34 -20.03 12.81 31.86
CA PHE A 34 -19.65 12.32 33.17
C PHE A 34 -20.32 13.18 34.22
N ASN A 35 -21.08 12.58 35.13
CA ASN A 35 -21.68 13.31 36.25
C ASN A 35 -20.91 12.96 37.52
N THR A 36 -20.28 13.95 38.13
CA THR A 36 -19.48 13.81 39.35
C THR A 36 -20.07 14.72 40.42
N TYR A 37 -20.28 14.22 41.63
CA TYR A 37 -20.77 15.04 42.74
C TYR A 37 -19.64 15.26 43.74
N PRO A 38 -19.36 16.51 44.18
CA PRO A 38 -20.12 17.73 43.93
C PRO A 38 -19.69 18.52 42.67
N GLU A 39 -18.71 18.06 41.89
CA GLU A 39 -18.07 18.89 40.83
C GLU A 39 -18.96 19.19 39.60
N GLY A 40 -20.13 18.57 39.48
CA GLY A 40 -21.07 18.77 38.37
C GLY A 40 -20.81 17.82 37.20
N SER A 41 -21.22 18.22 35.99
CA SER A 41 -21.10 17.37 34.80
C SER A 41 -19.94 17.77 33.89
N PHE A 42 -19.07 16.83 33.53
CA PHE A 42 -18.02 17.02 32.53
C PHE A 42 -18.41 16.39 31.19
N ILE A 43 -18.03 17.03 30.08
CA ILE A 43 -18.26 16.51 28.73
C ILE A 43 -16.91 16.22 28.07
N GLY A 44 -16.64 14.94 27.82
CA GLY A 44 -15.56 14.48 26.94
C GLY A 44 -16.03 14.37 25.49
N ARG A 45 -15.13 14.60 24.54
CA ARG A 45 -15.37 14.37 23.10
C ARG A 45 -14.25 13.52 22.54
N THR A 46 -14.58 12.56 21.68
CA THR A 46 -13.61 11.78 20.93
C THR A 46 -14.08 11.55 19.51
N CYS A 47 -13.14 11.27 18.61
CA CYS A 47 -13.44 10.91 17.23
C CYS A 47 -13.04 9.45 17.01
N LEU A 48 -13.99 8.64 16.57
CA LEU A 48 -13.71 7.32 16.03
C LEU A 48 -13.48 7.50 14.53
N GLN A 49 -12.34 7.01 14.03
CA GLN A 49 -12.06 6.91 12.60
C GLN A 49 -11.79 5.44 12.26
N VAL A 50 -12.33 4.99 11.14
CA VAL A 50 -12.15 3.62 10.67
C VAL A 50 -11.09 3.61 9.58
N TYR A 51 -10.06 2.80 9.80
CA TYR A 51 -8.95 2.65 8.87
C TYR A 51 -9.06 1.34 8.11
N GLU A 52 -8.79 1.42 6.82
CA GLU A 52 -8.81 0.28 5.93
C GLU A 52 -7.58 0.31 5.03
N LEU A 53 -6.98 -0.86 4.79
CA LEU A 53 -5.88 -0.99 3.86
C LEU A 53 -5.94 -2.35 3.17
N HIS A 54 -6.16 -2.33 1.87
CA HIS A 54 -6.11 -3.52 1.03
C HIS A 54 -4.66 -3.93 0.74
N GLU A 55 -4.47 -5.17 0.27
CA GLU A 55 -3.14 -5.62 -0.14
C GLU A 55 -2.70 -4.82 -1.38
N PRO A 56 -1.48 -4.26 -1.39
CA PRO A 56 -0.99 -3.55 -2.55
C PRO A 56 -0.82 -4.52 -3.73
N VAL A 57 -1.17 -4.05 -4.92
CA VAL A 57 -1.00 -4.77 -6.18
C VAL A 57 0.22 -4.21 -6.89
N VAL A 58 1.16 -5.07 -7.23
CA VAL A 58 2.38 -4.70 -7.96
C VAL A 58 2.31 -5.28 -9.37
N ASP A 59 2.58 -4.42 -10.35
CA ASP A 59 2.66 -4.76 -11.76
C ASP A 59 4.04 -4.34 -12.29
N VAL A 60 4.72 -5.24 -12.99
CA VAL A 60 6.05 -5.01 -13.53
C VAL A 60 6.00 -5.22 -15.03
N ARG A 61 6.43 -4.22 -15.78
CA ARG A 61 6.41 -4.22 -17.24
C ARG A 61 7.78 -3.88 -17.78
N GLU A 62 8.14 -4.49 -18.91
CA GLU A 62 9.34 -4.10 -19.65
C GLU A 62 9.13 -2.72 -20.29
N SER A 63 10.19 -1.90 -20.30
CA SER A 63 10.20 -0.64 -21.05
C SER A 63 10.55 -0.89 -22.52
N ASN A 64 10.66 0.18 -23.31
CA ASN A 64 11.19 0.09 -24.67
C ASN A 64 12.70 -0.19 -24.72
N SER A 65 13.39 -0.14 -23.57
CA SER A 65 14.81 -0.43 -23.43
C SER A 65 14.98 -1.73 -22.63
N THR A 66 15.88 -2.61 -23.08
CA THR A 66 16.16 -3.92 -22.47
C THR A 66 16.79 -3.83 -21.07
N GLU A 67 17.22 -2.64 -20.65
CA GLU A 67 17.80 -2.38 -19.33
C GLU A 67 16.89 -1.52 -18.42
N GLU A 68 15.63 -1.30 -18.82
CA GLU A 68 14.68 -0.51 -18.06
C GLU A 68 13.36 -1.25 -17.85
N TRP A 69 12.86 -1.19 -16.62
CA TRP A 69 11.60 -1.81 -16.22
C TRP A 69 10.69 -0.75 -15.60
N VAL A 70 9.42 -0.78 -15.94
CA VAL A 70 8.40 0.08 -15.35
C VAL A 70 7.69 -0.70 -14.26
N VAL A 71 7.84 -0.25 -13.02
CA VAL A 71 7.16 -0.83 -11.85
C VAL A 71 6.02 0.08 -11.47
N SER A 72 4.82 -0.50 -11.36
CA SER A 72 3.62 0.16 -10.88
C SER A 72 3.12 -0.53 -9.63
N CYS A 73 2.97 0.20 -8.54
CA CYS A 73 2.27 -0.30 -7.36
C CYS A 73 1.01 0.49 -7.09
N SER A 74 -0.11 -0.20 -6.90
CA SER A 74 -1.39 0.38 -6.53
C SER A 74 -1.85 -0.14 -5.17
N ALA A 75 -2.23 0.77 -4.27
CA ALA A 75 -2.76 0.44 -2.96
C ALA A 75 -4.05 1.22 -2.69
N THR A 76 -5.07 0.53 -2.18
CA THR A 76 -6.34 1.15 -1.81
C THR A 76 -6.52 1.15 -0.30
N GLY A 77 -6.77 2.31 0.27
CA GLY A 77 -6.99 2.45 1.71
C GLY A 77 -7.83 3.65 2.09
N ARG A 78 -8.20 3.70 3.37
CA ARG A 78 -8.91 4.81 4.00
C ARG A 78 -8.16 5.19 5.28
N PRO A 79 -7.67 6.44 5.41
CA PRO A 79 -7.53 7.47 4.37
C PRO A 79 -6.47 7.07 3.33
N ALA A 80 -6.14 7.99 2.41
CA ALA A 80 -5.11 7.78 1.38
C ALA A 80 -3.84 7.12 1.94
N PRO A 81 -3.48 5.90 1.47
CA PRO A 81 -2.29 5.21 1.94
C PRO A 81 -1.02 5.89 1.40
N THR A 82 0.08 5.78 2.14
CA THR A 82 1.39 6.07 1.57
C THR A 82 1.94 4.80 0.94
N VAL A 83 2.42 4.91 -0.30
CA VAL A 83 3.04 3.82 -1.06
C VAL A 83 4.54 4.03 -1.15
N THR A 84 5.31 2.96 -0.95
CA THR A 84 6.76 2.94 -1.04
C THR A 84 7.21 1.72 -1.83
N LEU A 85 8.04 1.95 -2.85
CA LEU A 85 8.65 0.90 -3.65
C LEU A 85 10.02 0.53 -3.07
N SER A 86 10.36 -0.76 -3.13
CA SER A 86 11.65 -1.29 -2.71
C SER A 86 12.16 -2.32 -3.73
N VAL A 87 13.47 -2.57 -3.75
CA VAL A 87 14.08 -3.58 -4.62
C VAL A 87 15.15 -4.31 -3.81
N SER A 88 15.26 -5.63 -4.00
CA SER A 88 16.17 -6.47 -3.20
C SER A 88 17.65 -6.34 -3.59
N GLN A 89 17.95 -5.81 -4.77
CA GLN A 89 19.31 -5.66 -5.30
C GLN A 89 19.79 -4.21 -5.16
N GLN A 90 21.01 -4.05 -4.63
CA GLN A 90 21.59 -2.74 -4.33
C GLN A 90 22.08 -1.98 -5.57
N ASP A 91 22.35 -2.70 -6.67
CA ASP A 91 22.82 -2.11 -7.93
C ASP A 91 21.69 -1.53 -8.79
N LEU A 92 20.43 -1.76 -8.38
CA LEU A 92 19.26 -1.23 -9.06
C LEU A 92 18.72 -0.02 -8.32
N ASN A 93 18.33 1.00 -9.08
CA ASN A 93 17.74 2.20 -8.51
C ASN A 93 16.47 2.59 -9.24
N PHE A 94 15.50 3.05 -8.47
CA PHE A 94 14.28 3.63 -9.00
C PHE A 94 14.51 5.11 -9.33
N SER A 95 14.07 5.49 -10.52
CA SER A 95 14.05 6.85 -11.01
C SER A 95 12.66 7.20 -11.54
N GLN A 96 12.43 8.48 -11.87
CA GLN A 96 11.20 8.96 -12.49
C GLN A 96 9.91 8.56 -11.74
N TYR A 97 9.91 8.76 -10.42
CA TYR A 97 8.73 8.51 -9.60
C TYR A 97 7.57 9.40 -10.03
N ASN A 98 6.43 8.78 -10.30
CA ASN A 98 5.16 9.44 -10.51
C ASN A 98 4.12 8.80 -9.60
N THR A 99 3.39 9.62 -8.86
CA THR A 99 2.37 9.15 -7.91
C THR A 99 1.04 9.83 -8.21
N VAL A 100 0.00 9.03 -8.41
CA VAL A 100 -1.35 9.47 -8.68
C VAL A 100 -2.26 8.97 -7.56
N SER A 101 -3.17 9.82 -7.10
CA SER A 101 -4.17 9.48 -6.09
C SER A 101 -5.57 9.72 -6.65
N VAL A 102 -6.44 8.73 -6.50
CA VAL A 102 -7.83 8.78 -6.96
C VAL A 102 -8.76 8.47 -5.80
N SER A 103 -9.78 9.32 -5.60
CA SER A 103 -10.86 9.05 -4.66
C SER A 103 -11.91 8.16 -5.31
N ASN A 104 -12.26 7.05 -4.66
CA ASN A 104 -13.30 6.14 -5.12
C ASN A 104 -14.68 6.52 -4.55
N THR A 105 -15.75 6.04 -5.19
CA THR A 105 -17.14 6.23 -4.73
C THR A 105 -17.40 5.62 -3.36
N ASN A 106 -16.66 4.57 -3.01
CA ASN A 106 -16.77 3.90 -1.72
C ASN A 106 -16.05 4.66 -0.60
N ALA A 107 -15.64 5.93 -0.82
CA ALA A 107 -14.93 6.78 0.13
C ALA A 107 -13.55 6.27 0.59
N THR A 108 -12.98 5.32 -0.16
CA THR A 108 -11.57 4.94 -0.09
C THR A 108 -10.74 5.73 -1.11
N PHE A 109 -9.42 5.70 -0.96
CA PHE A 109 -8.47 6.31 -1.88
C PHE A 109 -7.56 5.23 -2.45
N THR A 110 -7.38 5.25 -3.76
CA THR A 110 -6.40 4.41 -4.45
C THR A 110 -5.20 5.28 -4.81
N VAL A 111 -4.04 4.92 -4.29
CA VAL A 111 -2.76 5.57 -4.61
C VAL A 111 -1.96 4.62 -5.48
N THR A 112 -1.56 5.09 -6.64
CA THR A 112 -0.72 4.36 -7.59
C THR A 112 0.58 5.09 -7.77
N THR A 113 1.69 4.44 -7.43
CA THR A 113 3.05 4.94 -7.61
C THR A 113 3.74 4.11 -8.68
N THR A 114 4.20 4.79 -9.73
CA THR A 114 4.98 4.22 -10.82
C THR A 114 6.41 4.74 -10.77
N ALA A 115 7.40 3.89 -11.01
CA ALA A 115 8.79 4.26 -11.11
C ALA A 115 9.50 3.43 -12.18
N VAL A 116 10.56 3.99 -12.75
CA VAL A 116 11.44 3.30 -13.69
C VAL A 116 12.61 2.70 -12.91
N LEU A 117 12.78 1.39 -13.02
CA LEU A 117 13.91 0.64 -12.46
C LEU A 117 14.93 0.45 -13.58
N SER A 118 16.08 1.11 -13.45
CA SER A 118 17.17 1.01 -14.42
C SER A 118 18.23 0.02 -13.93
N GLY A 119 18.71 -0.83 -14.83
CA GLY A 119 19.83 -1.75 -14.61
C GLY A 119 19.56 -3.19 -15.07
N SER A 120 20.60 -4.02 -15.03
CA SER A 120 20.53 -5.43 -15.43
C SER A 120 19.77 -6.26 -14.39
N CYS A 121 18.45 -6.32 -14.56
CA CYS A 121 17.59 -7.14 -13.72
C CYS A 121 17.92 -8.62 -13.93
N LYS A 122 18.18 -9.34 -12.83
CA LYS A 122 18.40 -10.79 -12.85
C LYS A 122 17.07 -11.49 -12.59
N HIS A 123 17.00 -12.77 -12.95
CA HIS A 123 15.85 -13.63 -12.66
C HIS A 123 15.43 -13.69 -11.18
N SER A 124 16.31 -13.32 -10.25
CA SER A 124 16.03 -13.29 -8.81
C SER A 124 15.72 -11.88 -8.28
N THR A 125 15.59 -10.87 -9.14
CA THR A 125 15.28 -9.50 -8.72
C THR A 125 13.86 -9.48 -8.17
N GLN A 126 13.74 -9.13 -6.89
CA GLN A 126 12.45 -8.94 -6.25
C GLN A 126 12.18 -7.45 -6.08
N VAL A 127 10.98 -7.07 -6.50
CA VAL A 127 10.46 -5.72 -6.36
C VAL A 127 9.38 -5.75 -5.30
N GLY A 128 9.55 -4.90 -4.30
CA GLY A 128 8.64 -4.73 -3.19
C GLY A 128 7.74 -3.52 -3.37
N CYS A 129 6.52 -3.65 -2.90
CA CYS A 129 5.68 -2.52 -2.60
C CYS A 129 5.12 -2.63 -1.19
N ALA A 130 5.36 -1.58 -0.44
CA ALA A 130 4.85 -1.37 0.90
C ALA A 130 3.80 -0.26 0.89
N ALA A 131 2.66 -0.54 1.55
CA ALA A 131 1.59 0.41 1.76
C ALA A 131 1.34 0.60 3.26
N ARG A 132 1.16 1.85 3.68
CA ARG A 132 0.94 2.21 5.09
C ARG A 132 -0.20 3.21 5.28
N VAL A 133 -0.91 3.04 6.39
CA VAL A 133 -1.93 3.97 6.92
C VAL A 133 -1.67 4.13 8.42
N LEU A 134 -1.85 5.35 8.95
CA LEU A 134 -1.43 5.75 10.31
C LEU A 134 -1.84 4.78 11.45
N SER A 135 -2.95 4.05 11.30
CA SER A 135 -3.41 3.09 12.31
C SER A 135 -3.83 1.72 11.74
N ALA A 136 -3.47 1.41 10.50
CA ALA A 136 -3.67 0.08 9.92
C ALA A 136 -2.35 -0.72 9.94
N PRO A 137 -2.40 -2.06 9.92
CA PRO A 137 -1.20 -2.88 9.78
C PRO A 137 -0.44 -2.52 8.49
N HIS A 138 0.89 -2.47 8.59
CA HIS A 138 1.76 -2.35 7.41
C HIS A 138 1.53 -3.56 6.48
N ARG A 139 1.39 -3.31 5.18
CA ARG A 139 1.21 -4.34 4.15
C ARG A 139 2.30 -4.22 3.11
N GLU A 140 2.99 -5.31 2.84
CA GLU A 140 4.09 -5.38 1.89
C GLU A 140 3.96 -6.62 1.02
N VAL A 141 4.19 -6.45 -0.28
CA VAL A 141 4.15 -7.52 -1.29
C VAL A 141 5.44 -7.46 -2.09
N MET A 142 6.05 -8.62 -2.30
CA MET A 142 7.25 -8.79 -3.11
C MET A 142 6.91 -9.62 -4.35
N VAL A 143 7.26 -9.14 -5.54
CA VAL A 143 7.09 -9.86 -6.81
C VAL A 143 8.43 -10.03 -7.50
N THR A 144 8.56 -11.11 -8.28
CA THR A 144 9.78 -11.38 -9.06
C THR A 144 9.56 -10.86 -10.48
N ILE A 145 10.57 -10.24 -11.07
CA ILE A 145 10.50 -9.73 -12.44
C ILE A 145 10.38 -10.90 -13.44
N PRO A 146 9.43 -10.87 -14.39
CA PRO A 146 9.24 -11.95 -15.37
C PRO A 146 10.39 -12.06 -16.37
N GLU A 147 10.59 -13.27 -16.89
CA GLU A 147 11.62 -13.62 -17.89
C GLU A 147 11.35 -12.96 -19.25
N VAL A 148 12.37 -12.34 -19.85
CA VAL A 148 12.37 -11.96 -21.26
C VAL A 148 12.71 -13.21 -22.07
N GLN A 149 11.74 -13.80 -22.77
CA GLN A 149 12.05 -14.81 -23.79
C GLN A 149 12.72 -14.11 -24.97
N GLN A 150 14.05 -14.11 -25.00
CA GLN A 150 14.81 -13.80 -26.21
C GLN A 150 14.63 -14.97 -27.17
N THR A 151 13.83 -14.79 -28.22
CA THR A 151 13.89 -15.66 -29.39
C THR A 151 15.22 -15.38 -30.08
N HIS A 152 16.22 -16.22 -29.83
CA HIS A 152 17.37 -16.33 -30.71
C HIS A 152 16.87 -16.85 -32.05
N ASP A 153 16.76 -15.97 -33.04
CA ASP A 153 16.66 -16.35 -34.45
C ASP A 153 18.06 -16.84 -34.89
N ASP A 154 18.37 -18.10 -34.57
CA ASP A 154 19.50 -18.84 -35.15
C ASP A 154 19.13 -19.21 -36.60
N ASP A 155 19.35 -18.29 -37.55
CA ASP A 155 19.34 -18.58 -38.99
C ASP A 155 20.72 -19.18 -39.37
N ASP A 156 20.92 -20.45 -39.01
CA ASP A 156 22.08 -21.25 -39.39
C ASP A 156 21.81 -22.05 -40.69
N ASP A 157 22.72 -21.84 -41.64
CA ASP A 157 23.16 -22.75 -42.72
C ASP A 157 22.20 -23.16 -43.86
N ILE A 158 22.27 -22.42 -44.97
CA ILE A 158 21.95 -22.92 -46.33
C ILE A 158 23.21 -23.61 -46.90
N PRO A 159 23.19 -24.92 -47.22
CA PRO A 159 24.31 -25.56 -47.89
C PRO A 159 24.35 -25.19 -49.38
N PRO A 160 25.53 -25.13 -50.02
CA PRO A 160 25.63 -24.85 -51.44
C PRO A 160 25.10 -26.02 -52.28
N ARG A 161 24.16 -25.74 -53.18
CA ARG A 161 23.75 -26.71 -54.21
C ARG A 161 24.81 -26.80 -55.30
N SER A 162 25.47 -27.96 -55.38
CA SER A 162 26.16 -28.42 -56.57
C SER A 162 25.17 -29.06 -57.55
N LEU A 163 24.96 -28.44 -58.72
CA LEU A 163 25.02 -29.04 -60.06
C LEU A 163 24.84 -27.96 -61.13
#